data_AF-A0A9P9J2L4-F1
#
_entry.id   AF-A0A9P9J2L4-F1
#
_cell.length_a   1.000
_cell.length_b   1.000
_cell.length_c   1.000
_cell.angle_alpha   90.00
_cell.angle_beta   90.00
_cell.angle_gamma   90.00
#
_symmetry.space_group_name_H-M   'P 1'
#
loop_
_entity.id
_entity.type
_entity.pdbx_description
1 polymer ?
#
loop_
_entity_poly.entity_id
_entity_poly.type
_entity_poly.pdbx_seq_one_letter_code
_entity_poly.pdbx_strand_id
1 'polypeptide(L)'
;ANGGINYQDGILDQVYQLRPSLPNMVYRYDPAAKSIRAVADGFGRSNGICFSPEKKTVYITDTDQTLHRFMFLTSCSYAFDLTYRHGQPFLVNRRLFALADTGIPDSIKCNTAGNVYSGCADGVNAWSPGGLLWGKIVIPGGVTNLCFGRNGQLFALNEHRLWLAWLDYSAKGDLAKYID
;
A
#
# COMPACT_ATOMS: atom_id res chain seq x y z
N ALA A 1 -2.39 1.74 19.95
CA ALA A 1 -3.55 0.97 19.46
C ALA A 1 -3.11 0.13 18.27
N ASN A 2 -2.68 -1.11 18.54
CA ASN A 2 -2.06 -1.98 17.54
C ASN A 2 -3.16 -2.68 16.72
N GLY A 3 -3.59 -2.04 15.64
CA GLY A 3 -4.39 -2.68 14.61
C GLY A 3 -3.48 -3.54 13.74
N GLY A 4 -3.40 -4.84 14.03
CA GLY A 4 -2.76 -5.79 13.13
C GLY A 4 -3.63 -5.96 11.88
N ILE A 5 -3.14 -5.49 10.74
CA ILE A 5 -3.66 -5.86 9.42
C ILE A 5 -2.84 -7.08 8.99
N ASN A 6 -3.50 -8.20 8.71
CA ASN A 6 -2.80 -9.37 8.16
C ASN A 6 -2.40 -9.06 6.72
N TYR A 7 -1.09 -9.04 6.47
CA TYR A 7 -0.51 -9.00 5.13
C TYR A 7 -0.44 -10.43 4.58
N GLN A 8 -0.84 -10.64 3.32
CA GLN A 8 -0.47 -11.84 2.57
C GLN A 8 0.83 -11.53 1.83
N ASP A 9 1.95 -12.04 2.35
CA ASP A 9 3.23 -12.03 1.64
C ASP A 9 3.31 -13.26 0.74
N GLY A 10 3.36 -13.02 -0.56
CA GLY A 10 3.40 -14.06 -1.58
C GLY A 10 4.68 -14.89 -1.62
N ILE A 11 5.73 -14.45 -0.92
CA ILE A 11 6.98 -15.22 -0.76
C ILE A 11 6.77 -16.40 0.19
N LEU A 12 5.91 -16.24 1.21
CA LEU A 12 5.64 -17.30 2.20
C LEU A 12 4.91 -18.50 1.59
N ASP A 13 4.06 -18.28 0.57
CA ASP A 13 3.36 -19.36 -0.14
C ASP A 13 4.33 -20.32 -0.86
N GLN A 14 5.44 -19.80 -1.39
CA GLN A 14 6.46 -20.60 -2.07
C GLN A 14 7.30 -21.44 -1.09
N VAL A 15 7.47 -20.95 0.14
CA VAL A 15 8.34 -21.58 1.15
C VAL A 15 7.59 -22.63 1.98
N TYR A 16 6.32 -22.41 2.30
CA TYR A 16 5.59 -23.27 3.25
C TYR A 16 4.57 -24.22 2.63
N GLN A 17 4.24 -24.12 1.33
CA GLN A 17 3.19 -24.91 0.65
C GLN A 17 1.83 -24.97 1.37
N LEU A 18 1.60 -24.07 2.33
CA LEU A 18 0.31 -23.93 2.97
C LEU A 18 -0.58 -23.20 1.98
N ARG A 19 -1.50 -23.92 1.34
CA ARG A 19 -2.50 -23.26 0.49
C ARG A 19 -3.30 -22.32 1.37
N PRO A 20 -3.42 -21.03 1.00
CA PRO A 20 -4.30 -20.11 1.71
C PRO A 20 -5.69 -20.74 1.82
N SER A 21 -6.24 -20.78 3.04
CA SER A 21 -7.63 -21.21 3.27
C SER A 21 -8.64 -20.14 2.90
N LEU A 22 -8.15 -18.91 2.65
CA LEU A 22 -8.94 -17.72 2.38
C LEU A 22 -8.50 -17.08 1.04
N PRO A 23 -9.44 -16.46 0.30
CA PRO A 23 -9.14 -15.80 -0.96
C PRO A 23 -8.29 -14.53 -0.78
N ASN A 24 -7.65 -14.07 -1.86
CA ASN A 24 -6.93 -12.79 -1.92
C ASN A 24 -7.91 -11.63 -1.77
N MET A 25 -8.06 -11.14 -0.54
CA MET A 25 -8.96 -10.07 -0.16
C MET A 25 -8.32 -9.21 0.92
N VAL A 26 -8.88 -8.03 1.15
CA VAL A 26 -8.47 -7.21 2.29
C VAL A 26 -9.35 -7.53 3.48
N TYR A 27 -8.71 -7.87 4.59
CA TYR A 27 -9.36 -8.24 5.84
C TYR A 27 -9.17 -7.16 6.90
N ARG A 28 -10.23 -6.92 7.68
CA ARG A 28 -10.18 -6.11 8.89
C ARG A 28 -10.21 -7.04 10.10
N TYR A 29 -9.28 -6.83 11.02
CA TYR A 29 -9.35 -7.39 12.37
C TYR A 29 -9.92 -6.36 13.35
N ASP A 30 -10.92 -6.77 14.14
CA ASP A 30 -11.45 -6.01 15.26
C ASP A 30 -10.94 -6.60 16.58
N PRO A 31 -10.02 -5.92 17.29
CA PRO A 31 -9.47 -6.45 18.54
C PRO A 31 -10.48 -6.46 19.69
N ALA A 32 -11.48 -5.56 19.68
CA ALA A 32 -12.48 -5.51 20.75
C ALA A 32 -13.47 -6.67 20.63
N ALA A 33 -13.95 -6.93 19.40
CA ALA A 33 -14.85 -8.05 19.11
C ALA A 33 -14.11 -9.39 18.86
N LYS A 34 -12.77 -9.37 18.79
CA LYS A 34 -11.92 -10.49 18.38
C LYS A 34 -12.40 -11.15 17.07
N SER A 35 -12.79 -10.34 16.10
CA SER A 35 -13.39 -10.82 14.84
C SER A 35 -12.58 -10.40 13.62
N ILE A 36 -12.63 -11.22 12.57
CA ILE A 36 -12.02 -10.96 11.26
C ILE A 36 -13.13 -10.95 10.22
N ARG A 37 -13.10 -9.96 9.31
CA ARG A 37 -14.04 -9.88 8.20
C ARG A 37 -13.36 -9.35 6.94
N ALA A 38 -13.67 -9.93 5.79
CA ALA A 38 -13.31 -9.36 4.49
C ALA A 38 -14.03 -8.02 4.28
N VAL A 39 -13.30 -6.99 3.87
CA VAL A 39 -13.82 -5.61 3.68
C VAL A 39 -13.66 -5.10 2.26
N ALA A 40 -12.83 -5.74 1.43
CA ALA A 40 -12.74 -5.49 0.00
C ALA A 40 -12.27 -6.75 -0.73
N ASP A 41 -12.75 -6.94 -1.96
CA ASP A 41 -12.49 -8.08 -2.83
C ASP A 41 -12.12 -7.63 -4.26
N GLY A 42 -11.99 -8.60 -5.17
CA GLY A 42 -11.74 -8.35 -6.59
C GLY A 42 -10.30 -7.97 -6.94
N PHE A 43 -9.35 -8.27 -6.04
CA PHE A 43 -7.92 -8.17 -6.31
C PHE A 43 -7.40 -9.48 -6.90
N GLY A 44 -6.42 -9.38 -7.79
CA GLY A 44 -5.64 -10.57 -8.15
C GLY A 44 -4.70 -10.94 -7.01
N ARG A 45 -3.90 -9.98 -6.54
CA ARG A 45 -3.03 -10.13 -5.36
C ARG A 45 -2.89 -8.82 -4.60
N SER A 46 -3.75 -8.59 -3.61
CA SER A 46 -3.63 -7.41 -2.74
C SER A 46 -2.32 -7.45 -1.95
N ASN A 47 -1.60 -6.33 -1.86
CA ASN A 47 -0.32 -6.28 -1.16
C ASN A 47 -0.25 -5.12 -0.14
N GLY A 48 0.11 -3.91 -0.58
CA GLY A 48 0.22 -2.73 0.24
C GLY A 48 -1.14 -2.09 0.57
N ILE A 49 -1.27 -1.50 1.75
CA ILE A 49 -2.44 -0.72 2.18
C ILE A 49 -2.03 0.55 2.91
N CYS A 50 -2.72 1.67 2.65
CA CYS A 50 -2.61 2.87 3.46
C CYS A 50 -3.91 3.68 3.47
N PHE A 51 -4.06 4.56 4.46
CA PHE A 51 -5.16 5.51 4.54
C PHE A 51 -4.71 6.88 4.06
N SER A 52 -5.63 7.63 3.45
CA SER A 52 -5.51 9.09 3.32
C SER A 52 -5.38 9.76 4.70
N PRO A 53 -4.83 10.97 4.82
CA PRO A 53 -4.62 11.62 6.11
C PRO A 53 -5.86 11.79 6.99
N GLU A 54 -6.98 12.09 6.34
CA GLU A 54 -8.31 12.24 6.91
C GLU A 54 -9.05 10.91 7.14
N LYS A 55 -8.41 9.78 6.80
CA LYS A 55 -8.94 8.41 6.90
C LYS A 55 -10.26 8.16 6.17
N LYS A 56 -10.53 8.91 5.10
CA LYS A 56 -11.72 8.75 4.26
C LYS A 56 -11.48 7.89 3.03
N THR A 57 -10.24 7.81 2.56
CA THR A 57 -9.85 6.96 1.44
C THR A 57 -8.84 5.91 1.89
N VAL A 58 -8.99 4.69 1.37
CA VAL A 58 -8.05 3.59 1.56
C VAL A 58 -7.47 3.23 0.20
N TYR A 59 -6.14 3.27 0.11
CA TYR A 59 -5.39 2.86 -1.06
C TYR A 59 -4.86 1.45 -0.86
N ILE A 60 -5.07 0.58 -1.85
CA ILE A 60 -4.61 -0.81 -1.83
C ILE A 60 -3.92 -1.12 -3.15
N THR A 61 -2.71 -1.68 -3.09
CA THR A 61 -1.99 -2.11 -4.30
C THR A 61 -2.39 -3.52 -4.72
N ASP A 62 -2.48 -3.73 -6.03
CA ASP A 62 -2.71 -5.03 -6.65
C ASP A 62 -1.48 -5.45 -7.46
N THR A 63 -0.86 -6.55 -7.06
CA THR A 63 0.43 -7.03 -7.57
C THR A 63 0.33 -8.29 -8.41
N ASP A 64 -0.87 -8.60 -8.92
CA ASP A 64 -1.14 -9.84 -9.66
C ASP A 64 -0.27 -10.05 -10.92
N GLN A 65 0.29 -8.97 -11.47
CA GLN A 65 1.31 -9.07 -12.54
C GLN A 65 2.50 -9.96 -12.13
N THR A 66 2.76 -10.18 -10.83
CA THR A 66 3.81 -11.10 -10.34
C THR A 66 3.62 -12.57 -10.73
N LEU A 67 2.38 -13.05 -10.92
CA LEU A 67 2.10 -14.47 -11.16
C LEU A 67 1.87 -14.82 -12.63
N HIS A 68 1.48 -13.83 -13.41
CA HIS A 68 1.09 -14.02 -14.79
C HIS A 68 2.06 -13.20 -15.66
N ARG A 69 3.03 -13.88 -16.32
CA ARG A 69 4.03 -13.30 -17.26
C ARG A 69 3.40 -12.59 -18.49
N PHE A 70 2.13 -12.23 -18.43
CA PHE A 70 1.44 -11.42 -19.43
C PHE A 70 1.62 -9.94 -19.07
N MET A 71 2.30 -9.20 -19.96
CA MET A 71 2.54 -7.76 -19.85
C MET A 71 1.27 -6.89 -19.86
N PHE A 72 0.08 -7.49 -19.77
CA PHE A 72 -1.22 -6.83 -19.90
C PHE A 72 -2.04 -6.80 -18.61
N LEU A 73 -1.55 -7.39 -17.50
CA LEU A 73 -2.24 -7.29 -16.21
C LEU A 73 -1.84 -6.04 -15.44
N THR A 74 -2.84 -5.43 -14.82
CA THR A 74 -2.83 -4.12 -14.17
C THR A 74 -1.89 -4.05 -12.96
N SER A 75 -0.72 -3.44 -13.13
CA SER A 75 0.12 -2.95 -12.03
C SER A 75 -0.48 -1.65 -11.49
N CYS A 76 -1.37 -1.78 -10.52
CA CYS A 76 -2.21 -0.66 -10.14
C CYS A 76 -2.41 -0.55 -8.63
N SER A 77 -2.78 0.66 -8.24
CA SER A 77 -3.35 0.94 -6.93
C SER A 77 -4.82 1.29 -7.11
N TYR A 78 -5.67 0.72 -6.25
CA TYR A 78 -7.08 1.06 -6.17
C TYR A 78 -7.32 1.96 -4.97
N ALA A 79 -8.26 2.90 -5.12
CA ALA A 79 -8.80 3.68 -4.01
C ALA A 79 -10.22 3.19 -3.67
N PHE A 80 -10.54 3.26 -2.38
CA PHE A 80 -11.85 2.97 -1.83
C PHE A 80 -12.25 4.07 -0.86
N ASP A 81 -13.54 4.35 -0.75
CA ASP A 81 -14.05 5.23 0.29
C ASP A 81 -14.36 4.41 1.55
N LEU A 82 -13.87 4.88 2.70
CA LEU A 82 -14.25 4.34 4.00
C LEU A 82 -15.61 4.92 4.42
N THR A 83 -16.59 4.05 4.56
CA THR A 83 -17.94 4.39 5.05
C THR A 83 -18.34 3.52 6.23
N TYR A 84 -19.37 3.91 6.96
CA TYR A 84 -19.93 3.13 8.07
C TYR A 84 -21.39 2.79 7.78
N ARG A 85 -21.75 1.51 7.90
CA ARG A 85 -23.13 1.03 7.79
C ARG A 85 -23.46 0.23 9.05
N HIS A 86 -24.52 0.61 9.75
CA HIS A 86 -24.91 -0.01 11.03
C HIS A 86 -23.74 -0.10 12.03
N GLY A 87 -22.94 0.96 12.13
CA GLY A 87 -21.77 1.00 13.03
C GLY A 87 -20.56 0.17 12.56
N GLN A 88 -20.62 -0.48 11.41
CA GLN A 88 -19.53 -1.30 10.86
C GLN A 88 -18.84 -0.59 9.69
N PRO A 89 -17.49 -0.62 9.61
CA PRO A 89 -16.76 0.01 8.51
C PRO A 89 -16.85 -0.82 7.21
N PHE A 90 -16.95 -0.15 6.07
CA PHE A 90 -16.95 -0.75 4.74
C PHE A 90 -16.03 0.04 3.81
N LEU A 91 -15.36 -0.67 2.90
CA LEU A 91 -14.69 -0.07 1.76
C LEU A 91 -15.62 -0.16 0.56
N VAL A 92 -15.96 0.99 -0.01
CA VAL A 92 -16.90 1.11 -1.13
C VAL A 92 -16.29 1.94 -2.26
N ASN A 93 -16.98 2.04 -3.40
CA ASN A 93 -16.56 2.86 -4.54
C ASN A 93 -15.12 2.57 -5.00
N ARG A 94 -14.81 1.27 -5.19
CA ARG A 94 -13.54 0.83 -5.76
C ARG A 94 -13.32 1.55 -7.09
N ARG A 95 -12.16 2.19 -7.22
CA ARG A 95 -11.76 2.88 -8.44
C ARG A 95 -10.26 2.73 -8.67
N LEU A 96 -9.86 2.67 -9.92
CA LEU A 96 -8.45 2.79 -10.28
C LEU A 96 -7.95 4.14 -9.79
N PHE A 97 -6.90 4.14 -8.98
CA PHE A 97 -6.26 5.37 -8.52
C PHE A 97 -5.06 5.71 -9.41
N ALA A 98 -4.13 4.76 -9.56
CA ALA A 98 -2.93 4.97 -10.34
C ALA A 98 -2.37 3.65 -10.88
N LEU A 99 -1.67 3.75 -12.01
CA LEU A 99 -0.77 2.69 -12.49
C LEU A 99 0.64 2.99 -12.00
N ALA A 100 1.40 1.95 -11.66
CA ALA A 100 2.84 2.10 -11.50
C ALA A 100 3.46 2.49 -12.85
N ASP A 101 4.36 3.46 -12.85
CA ASP A 101 5.03 3.86 -14.09
C ASP A 101 5.99 2.77 -14.58
N THR A 102 6.62 2.03 -13.65
CA THR A 102 7.51 0.92 -13.98
C THR A 102 7.32 -0.25 -13.00
N GLY A 103 7.06 -1.44 -13.55
CA GLY A 103 6.85 -2.67 -12.79
C GLY A 103 5.54 -2.65 -12.00
N ILE A 104 5.62 -2.98 -10.71
CA ILE A 104 4.47 -3.26 -9.85
C ILE A 104 4.51 -2.36 -8.61
N PRO A 105 3.37 -1.77 -8.19
CA PRO A 105 3.31 -1.05 -6.93
C PRO A 105 3.26 -2.05 -5.77
N ASP A 106 4.34 -2.15 -5.00
CA ASP A 106 4.45 -3.06 -3.84
C ASP A 106 3.87 -2.40 -2.59
N SER A 107 4.72 -1.93 -1.66
CA SER A 107 4.24 -1.13 -0.52
C SER A 107 3.66 0.22 -0.96
N ILE A 108 2.71 0.74 -0.17
CA ILE A 108 2.11 2.05 -0.37
C ILE A 108 2.05 2.83 0.96
N LYS A 109 2.28 4.15 0.91
CA LYS A 109 2.20 5.08 2.04
C LYS A 109 1.62 6.41 1.59
N CYS A 110 0.99 7.13 2.52
CA CYS A 110 0.49 8.48 2.29
C CYS A 110 1.23 9.48 3.19
N ASN A 111 1.53 10.66 2.66
CA ASN A 111 2.02 11.76 3.45
C ASN A 111 0.85 12.64 3.96
N THR A 112 1.12 13.61 4.85
CA THR A 112 0.12 14.49 5.45
C THR A 112 -0.53 15.46 4.47
N ALA A 113 0.04 15.66 3.28
CA ALA A 113 -0.55 16.44 2.20
C ALA A 113 -1.48 15.60 1.29
N GLY A 114 -1.62 14.30 1.56
CA GLY A 114 -2.43 13.38 0.76
C GLY A 114 -1.71 12.79 -0.45
N ASN A 115 -0.42 13.09 -0.64
CA ASN A 115 0.36 12.47 -1.71
C ASN A 115 0.63 11.00 -1.36
N VAL A 116 0.51 10.15 -2.36
CA VAL A 116 0.61 8.69 -2.23
C VAL A 116 1.93 8.22 -2.85
N TYR A 117 2.66 7.40 -2.12
CA TYR A 117 3.99 6.91 -2.49
C TYR A 117 3.95 5.40 -2.52
N SER A 118 4.49 4.80 -3.58
CA SER A 118 4.61 3.34 -3.70
C SER A 118 6.02 2.94 -4.06
N GLY A 119 6.48 1.83 -3.49
CA GLY A 119 7.64 1.12 -3.98
C GLY A 119 7.31 0.50 -5.34
N CYS A 120 8.20 0.65 -6.31
CA CYS A 120 8.07 0.21 -7.69
C CYS A 120 9.42 -0.34 -8.20
N ALA A 121 9.44 -0.92 -9.40
CA ALA A 121 10.63 -1.60 -9.92
C ALA A 121 11.81 -0.64 -10.21
N ASP A 122 11.56 0.64 -10.40
CA ASP A 122 12.57 1.69 -10.62
C ASP A 122 12.83 2.58 -9.40
N GLY A 123 12.15 2.35 -8.29
CA GLY A 123 12.34 3.08 -7.05
C GLY A 123 11.04 3.44 -6.36
N VAL A 124 10.86 4.69 -5.96
CA VAL A 124 9.63 5.19 -5.34
C VAL A 124 8.89 6.09 -6.32
N ASN A 125 7.66 5.72 -6.68
CA ASN A 125 6.76 6.56 -7.45
C ASN A 125 5.86 7.36 -6.50
N ALA A 126 5.63 8.63 -6.81
CA ALA A 126 4.79 9.53 -6.03
C ALA A 126 3.66 10.11 -6.88
N TRP A 127 2.43 10.00 -6.38
CA TRP A 127 1.21 10.55 -6.98
C TRP A 127 0.60 11.62 -6.10
N SER A 128 -0.02 12.61 -6.73
CA SER A 128 -0.90 13.57 -6.05
C SER A 128 -2.16 12.85 -5.51
N PRO A 129 -2.96 13.48 -4.62
CA PRO A 129 -4.21 12.91 -4.15
C PRO A 129 -5.21 12.59 -5.28
N GLY A 130 -5.06 13.25 -6.43
CA GLY A 130 -5.87 13.01 -7.63
C GLY A 130 -5.36 11.88 -8.54
N GLY A 131 -4.26 11.21 -8.20
CA GLY A 131 -3.71 10.11 -8.98
C GLY A 131 -2.74 10.54 -10.10
N LEU A 132 -2.40 11.83 -10.20
CA LEU A 132 -1.37 12.30 -11.15
C LEU A 132 0.03 11.94 -10.63
N LEU A 133 0.81 11.20 -11.43
CA LEU A 133 2.23 10.96 -11.17
C LEU A 133 2.98 12.28 -11.30
N TRP A 134 3.63 12.73 -10.22
CA TRP A 134 4.30 14.03 -10.19
C TRP A 134 5.78 13.95 -9.83
N GLY A 135 6.26 12.77 -9.43
CA GLY A 135 7.69 12.58 -9.18
C GLY A 135 8.08 11.13 -8.93
N LYS A 136 9.39 10.90 -9.02
CA LYS A 136 10.02 9.62 -8.73
C LYS A 136 11.33 9.81 -7.97
N ILE A 137 11.65 8.85 -7.11
CA ILE A 137 12.97 8.69 -6.51
C ILE A 137 13.55 7.43 -7.11
N VAL A 138 14.50 7.57 -8.04
CA VAL A 138 15.09 6.43 -8.73
C VAL A 138 16.05 5.70 -7.79
N ILE A 139 15.79 4.42 -7.56
CA ILE A 139 16.61 3.57 -6.68
C ILE A 139 16.94 2.27 -7.44
N PRO A 140 18.24 1.98 -7.69
CA PRO A 140 18.63 0.76 -8.37
C PRO A 140 18.17 -0.49 -7.65
N GLY A 141 17.54 -1.41 -8.39
CA GLY A 141 16.94 -2.63 -7.84
C GLY A 141 15.53 -2.43 -7.26
N GLY A 142 14.91 -1.26 -7.49
CA GLY A 142 13.55 -0.97 -7.07
C GLY A 142 13.40 -0.83 -5.56
N VAL A 143 12.15 -0.77 -5.12
CA VAL A 143 11.74 -0.67 -3.70
C VAL A 143 10.54 -1.57 -3.45
N THR A 144 10.64 -2.44 -2.46
CA THR A 144 9.55 -3.34 -2.04
C THR A 144 8.81 -2.77 -0.83
N ASN A 145 9.51 -2.07 0.09
CA ASN A 145 8.89 -1.39 1.22
C ASN A 145 9.44 0.01 1.46
N LEU A 146 8.62 0.91 2.02
CA LEU A 146 9.04 2.25 2.40
C LEU A 146 8.31 2.76 3.63
N CYS A 147 8.97 3.63 4.38
CA CYS A 147 8.36 4.37 5.48
C CYS A 147 8.94 5.78 5.58
N PHE A 148 8.09 6.72 5.98
CA PHE A 148 8.52 8.07 6.30
C PHE A 148 9.19 8.10 7.68
N GLY A 149 10.33 8.77 7.75
CA GLY A 149 11.01 9.13 8.98
C GLY A 149 10.68 10.55 9.43
N ARG A 150 11.57 11.12 10.24
CA ARG A 150 11.45 12.50 10.74
C ARG A 150 12.11 13.46 9.74
N ASN A 151 11.73 14.74 9.78
CA ASN A 151 12.44 15.81 9.06
C ASN A 151 12.66 15.53 7.56
N GLY A 152 11.61 15.09 6.86
CA GLY A 152 11.66 14.79 5.43
C GLY A 152 12.34 13.46 5.06
N GLN A 153 12.77 12.65 6.02
CA GLN A 153 13.37 11.35 5.73
C GLN A 153 12.36 10.38 5.09
N LEU A 154 12.83 9.64 4.10
CA LEU A 154 12.15 8.48 3.53
C LEU A 154 13.11 7.29 3.54
N PHE A 155 12.76 6.26 4.32
CA PHE A 155 13.44 4.98 4.27
C PHE A 155 12.82 4.14 3.16
N ALA A 156 13.66 3.62 2.27
CA ALA A 156 13.24 2.74 1.20
C ALA A 156 14.05 1.44 1.28
N LEU A 157 13.36 0.32 1.22
CA LEU A 157 13.95 -1.01 1.35
C LEU A 157 13.77 -1.75 0.04
N ASN A 158 14.84 -2.41 -0.38
CA ASN A 158 14.76 -3.55 -1.27
C ASN A 158 15.44 -4.74 -0.60
N GLU A 159 15.39 -5.91 -1.25
CA GLU A 159 15.79 -7.21 -0.71
C GLU A 159 17.05 -7.18 0.17
N HIS A 160 18.08 -6.44 -0.25
CA HIS A 160 19.40 -6.46 0.40
C HIS A 160 19.88 -5.09 0.87
N ARG A 161 19.13 -4.00 0.63
CA ARG A 161 19.57 -2.64 0.96
C ARG A 161 18.48 -1.81 1.60
N LEU A 162 18.91 -1.04 2.60
CA LEU A 162 18.17 0.09 3.15
C LEU A 162 18.75 1.37 2.55
N TRP A 163 17.89 2.15 1.92
CA TRP A 163 18.18 3.47 1.38
C TRP A 163 17.53 4.54 2.25
N LEU A 164 18.18 5.69 2.33
CA LEU A 164 17.62 6.89 2.93
C LEU A 164 17.61 8.00 1.88
N ALA A 165 16.44 8.56 1.63
CA ALA A 165 16.25 9.76 0.83
C ALA A 165 15.76 10.90 1.72
N TRP A 166 16.08 12.13 1.33
CA TRP A 166 15.54 13.34 1.94
C TRP A 166 14.57 14.02 0.98
N LEU A 167 13.36 14.19 1.47
CA LEU A 167 12.30 14.98 0.86
C LEU A 167 12.29 16.36 1.50
N ASP A 168 11.45 17.25 0.97
CA ASP A 168 11.11 18.49 1.65
C ASP A 168 10.61 18.21 3.09
N TYR A 169 10.93 19.09 4.03
CA TYR A 169 10.55 18.94 5.44
C TYR A 169 9.03 18.85 5.67
N SER A 170 8.23 19.36 4.73
CA SER A 170 6.77 19.24 4.73
C SER A 170 6.25 17.83 4.36
N ALA A 171 7.08 16.98 3.73
CA ALA A 171 6.71 15.63 3.35
C ALA A 171 6.76 14.66 4.55
N LYS A 172 5.78 14.81 5.46
CA LYS A 172 5.64 13.98 6.66
C LYS A 172 4.71 12.80 6.39
N GLY A 173 5.08 11.61 6.83
CA GLY A 173 4.18 10.45 6.73
C GLY A 173 2.94 10.62 7.60
N ASP A 174 1.78 10.16 7.12
CA ASP A 174 0.55 10.34 7.89
C ASP A 174 0.58 9.63 9.25
N LEU A 175 1.25 8.48 9.34
CA LEU A 175 1.40 7.76 10.61
C LEU A 175 2.42 8.39 11.55
N ALA A 176 3.32 9.24 11.05
CA ALA A 176 4.34 9.91 11.86
C ALA A 176 3.74 10.98 12.79
N LYS A 177 2.49 11.42 12.55
CA LYS A 177 1.77 12.35 13.47
C LYS A 177 1.46 11.76 14.85
N TYR A 178 1.77 10.49 15.07
CA TYR A 178 1.51 9.76 16.32
C TYR A 178 2.79 9.36 17.07
N ILE A 179 3.96 9.83 16.63
CA ILE A 179 5.27 9.48 17.19
C ILE A 179 6.02 10.75 17.57
N ASP A 180 5.54 11.39 18.64
CA ASP A 180 6.30 12.41 19.38
C ASP A 180 7.11 11.75 20.50
#